data_AF-A0AAW2W904-F1
#
_entry.id   AF-A0AAW2W904-F1
#
_cell.length_a   1.000
_cell.length_b   1.000
_cell.length_c   1.000
_cell.angle_alpha   90.00
_cell.angle_beta   90.00
_cell.angle_gamma   90.00
#
_symmetry.space_group_name_H-M   'P 1'
#
loop_
_entity.id
_entity.type
_entity.pdbx_description
1 polymer ?
#
loop_
_entity_poly.entity_id
_entity_poly.type
_entity_poly.pdbx_seq_one_letter_code
_entity_poly.pdbx_strand_id
1 'polypeptide(L)'
;MEVGGEEQCPVVLPATATAYAGGAAAEDHPRGCHSRRGAIRLLGIPHAWAAFIWLCGPISGLVVQPIVGYYSDNCTSRFGRRRPFITAGAGLVAVAVFLIGFAADLGHAAGDSLGKGPKPRAIAVFVVGFWILDVANNMLQGPCRAFLADLSGGNARKMSTANALFSFFMAVGNVLGYAAGSYTSLYKIFPFSKTQACDLYCANLKSCFFISIALLLTMTVLALTLVRETAPVAAPEQTAAAKKGKIPVFGELFGALKDLPRTMWILLLVTCLNWIAWFPFLLFDTDWMGREVYGGQVGTKLYDHGVRAGALGLMINSIVLGFASLGVQFLARRPRRVKKLWGGVNFLLAVCLAMTVLITKLAERGRPASGATAPPPVGVKVGALTLFAVLGIPLAVTYSIPFALASIFSSNSGSGQGLSLGVLNLAIVIPQMVVSVASGPWDELFGGGNLPAFVVGAVAAAVSGILSLVMLPSPPDDVAAAKAMTVGGFH
;
A
#
# COMPACT_ATOMS: atom_id res chain seq x y z
N MET A 1 23.28 9.90 45.16
CA MET A 1 23.93 9.54 43.87
C MET A 1 22.82 8.98 42.98
N GLU A 2 21.98 9.86 42.44
CA GLU A 2 20.87 9.49 41.54
C GLU A 2 21.43 9.32 40.13
N VAL A 3 21.38 8.10 39.61
CA VAL A 3 21.77 7.77 38.24
C VAL A 3 20.52 7.95 37.37
N GLY A 4 20.48 9.06 36.61
CA GLY A 4 19.38 9.41 35.71
C GLY A 4 19.26 8.44 34.53
N GLY A 5 18.08 7.82 34.41
CA GLY A 5 17.65 7.09 33.22
C GLY A 5 16.91 8.03 32.27
N GLU A 6 17.48 8.29 31.09
CA GLU A 6 16.81 9.00 29.98
C GLU A 6 16.37 7.98 28.91
N GLU A 7 15.06 7.87 28.69
CA GLU A 7 14.38 6.94 27.76
C GLU A 7 14.29 7.49 26.31
N GLN A 8 14.30 6.59 25.32
CA GLN A 8 14.29 6.85 23.87
C GLN A 8 12.86 6.96 23.27
N CYS A 9 12.71 7.75 22.19
CA CYS A 9 11.43 8.06 21.51
C CYS A 9 11.11 7.14 20.30
N PRO A 10 9.82 6.90 19.98
CA PRO A 10 9.35 5.90 18.99
C PRO A 10 9.54 6.24 17.50
N VAL A 11 9.52 5.18 16.67
CA VAL A 11 9.74 5.12 15.21
C VAL A 11 8.41 5.30 14.44
N VAL A 12 8.32 6.33 13.59
CA VAL A 12 7.19 6.62 12.67
C VAL A 12 7.48 6.17 11.23
N LEU A 13 6.77 5.17 10.71
CA LEU A 13 6.84 4.76 9.30
C LEU A 13 5.83 5.55 8.43
N PRO A 14 6.19 6.03 7.23
CA PRO A 14 5.27 6.68 6.28
C PRO A 14 4.23 5.72 5.65
N ALA A 15 3.19 6.29 5.04
CA ALA A 15 1.92 5.62 4.78
C ALA A 15 1.95 4.50 3.72
N THR A 16 3.00 4.44 2.90
CA THR A 16 3.22 3.34 1.94
C THR A 16 3.68 2.05 2.60
N ALA A 17 4.39 2.14 3.75
CA ALA A 17 4.66 0.99 4.60
C ALA A 17 3.46 0.61 5.47
N THR A 18 2.58 1.55 5.84
CA THR A 18 1.42 1.26 6.71
C THR A 18 0.27 0.53 6.02
N ALA A 19 0.29 0.42 4.68
CA ALA A 19 -0.58 -0.51 3.97
C ALA A 19 -0.20 -2.00 4.22
N TYR A 20 1.01 -2.28 4.74
CA TYR A 20 1.51 -3.66 4.95
C TYR A 20 2.16 -3.93 6.31
N ALA A 21 2.56 -2.91 7.06
CA ALA A 21 3.13 -3.05 8.40
C ALA A 21 2.52 -1.98 9.31
N GLY A 22 1.72 -2.42 10.29
CA GLY A 22 0.95 -1.55 11.18
C GLY A 22 1.70 -0.33 11.70
N GLY A 23 1.06 0.84 11.60
CA GLY A 23 1.64 2.11 11.99
C GLY A 23 1.75 2.26 13.50
N ALA A 24 2.96 2.49 14.02
CA ALA A 24 3.19 2.86 15.41
C ALA A 24 2.63 4.27 15.68
N ALA A 25 1.77 4.39 16.69
CA ALA A 25 1.40 5.68 17.26
C ALA A 25 2.31 5.95 18.48
N ALA A 26 2.78 7.20 18.55
CA ALA A 26 3.49 7.70 19.70
C ALA A 26 2.47 8.26 20.70
N GLU A 27 2.58 7.92 21.99
CA GLU A 27 1.82 8.56 23.08
C GLU A 27 2.76 9.36 24.01
N ASP A 28 2.18 10.08 24.96
CA ASP A 28 2.66 11.29 25.63
C ASP A 28 3.38 10.99 26.96
N HIS A 29 4.60 11.49 27.23
CA HIS A 29 5.23 11.41 28.56
C HIS A 29 6.13 12.61 28.94
N PRO A 30 6.30 12.87 30.27
CA PRO A 30 6.59 14.19 30.82
C PRO A 30 8.08 14.58 30.83
N ARG A 31 8.31 15.89 30.75
CA ARG A 31 9.52 16.71 31.01
C ARG A 31 10.89 16.00 30.93
N GLY A 32 11.66 16.30 29.88
CA GLY A 32 13.12 16.12 29.92
C GLY A 32 13.85 15.95 28.59
N CYS A 33 13.20 15.56 27.49
CA CYS A 33 13.94 15.21 26.27
C CYS A 33 14.16 16.42 25.34
N HIS A 34 15.34 17.03 25.42
CA HIS A 34 15.82 18.00 24.44
C HIS A 34 16.23 17.28 23.14
N SER A 35 15.49 17.57 22.06
CA SER A 35 15.96 17.53 20.66
C SER A 35 16.26 16.15 20.04
N ARG A 36 15.50 15.84 18.98
CA ARG A 36 15.90 15.25 17.67
C ARG A 36 15.40 13.83 17.31
N ARG A 37 14.70 13.85 16.15
CA ARG A 37 14.79 12.98 14.96
C ARG A 37 13.80 11.80 14.90
N GLY A 38 12.87 11.87 13.93
CA GLY A 38 11.93 10.78 13.63
C GLY A 38 12.59 9.52 13.05
N ALA A 39 11.98 8.37 13.31
CA ALA A 39 12.12 7.02 12.71
C ALA A 39 13.40 6.68 11.93
N ILE A 40 13.56 7.19 10.70
CA ILE A 40 14.68 6.87 9.81
C ILE A 40 15.94 7.64 10.21
N ARG A 41 15.77 8.86 10.74
CA ARG A 41 16.86 9.67 11.32
C ARG A 41 17.31 9.15 12.69
N LEU A 42 16.49 8.32 13.36
CA LEU A 42 16.82 7.62 14.62
C LEU A 42 17.83 6.47 14.41
N LEU A 43 17.88 5.89 13.20
CA LEU A 43 18.89 4.91 12.78
C LEU A 43 20.19 5.56 12.24
N GLY A 44 20.28 6.90 12.24
CA GLY A 44 21.46 7.62 11.73
C GLY A 44 21.60 7.64 10.21
N ILE A 45 20.55 7.29 9.47
CA ILE A 45 20.57 7.17 8.00
C ILE A 45 20.38 8.57 7.37
N PRO A 46 21.33 9.08 6.56
CA PRO A 46 21.21 10.36 5.87
C PRO A 46 20.00 10.41 4.91
N HIS A 47 19.44 11.60 4.66
CA HIS A 47 18.24 11.81 3.83
C HIS A 47 18.29 11.12 2.46
N ALA A 48 19.47 11.10 1.83
CA ALA A 48 19.68 10.45 0.53
C ALA A 48 19.41 8.93 0.59
N TRP A 49 19.73 8.28 1.70
CA TRP A 49 19.60 6.82 1.88
C TRP A 49 18.19 6.39 2.28
N ALA A 50 17.43 7.25 2.94
CA ALA A 50 16.01 6.99 3.24
C ALA A 50 15.23 6.75 1.93
N ALA A 51 15.42 7.61 0.92
CA ALA A 51 14.78 7.48 -0.39
C ALA A 51 15.13 6.16 -1.10
N PHE A 52 16.36 5.65 -0.96
CA PHE A 52 16.77 4.35 -1.51
C PHE A 52 16.10 3.16 -0.81
N ILE A 53 15.87 3.24 0.50
CA ILE A 53 15.10 2.21 1.24
C ILE A 53 13.66 2.18 0.74
N TRP A 54 13.05 3.35 0.50
CA TRP A 54 11.68 3.46 -0.03
C TRP A 54 11.52 2.97 -1.46
N LEU A 55 12.59 2.99 -2.25
CA LEU A 55 12.58 2.47 -3.62
C LEU A 55 12.47 0.93 -3.66
N CYS A 56 12.77 0.24 -2.56
CA CYS A 56 12.67 -1.21 -2.47
C CYS A 56 11.26 -1.73 -2.78
N GLY A 57 10.21 -1.10 -2.25
CA GLY A 57 8.82 -1.48 -2.51
C GLY A 57 8.46 -1.43 -4.01
N PRO A 58 8.64 -0.28 -4.70
CA PRO A 58 8.40 -0.19 -6.14
C PRO A 58 9.30 -1.12 -6.99
N ILE A 59 10.58 -1.26 -6.65
CA ILE A 59 11.52 -2.16 -7.37
C ILE A 59 11.08 -3.63 -7.23
N SER A 60 10.76 -4.07 -6.01
CA SER A 60 10.26 -5.42 -5.78
C SER A 60 8.92 -5.64 -6.47
N GLY A 61 8.02 -4.65 -6.50
CA GLY A 61 6.78 -4.74 -7.27
C GLY A 61 6.98 -4.80 -8.79
N LEU A 62 7.98 -4.10 -9.32
CA LEU A 62 8.36 -4.12 -10.74
C LEU A 62 8.86 -5.50 -11.19
N VAL A 63 9.62 -6.19 -10.32
CA VAL A 63 10.30 -7.45 -10.67
C VAL A 63 9.52 -8.67 -10.16
N VAL A 64 9.16 -8.70 -8.89
CA VAL A 64 8.62 -9.88 -8.21
C VAL A 64 7.20 -10.17 -8.66
N GLN A 65 6.31 -9.17 -8.76
CA GLN A 65 4.90 -9.44 -9.12
C GLN A 65 4.74 -10.07 -10.51
N PRO A 66 5.37 -9.57 -11.59
CA PRO A 66 5.25 -10.22 -12.90
C PRO A 66 5.88 -11.62 -12.94
N ILE A 67 7.04 -11.81 -12.29
CA ILE A 67 7.73 -13.11 -12.23
C ILE A 67 6.87 -14.14 -11.50
N VAL A 68 6.40 -13.81 -10.29
CA VAL A 68 5.56 -14.69 -9.48
C VAL A 68 4.20 -14.90 -10.16
N GLY A 69 3.65 -13.88 -10.83
CA GLY A 69 2.43 -13.99 -11.64
C GLY A 69 2.59 -15.06 -12.73
N TYR A 70 3.65 -14.97 -13.53
CA TYR A 70 3.96 -15.92 -14.60
C TYR A 70 4.23 -17.34 -14.08
N TYR A 71 5.08 -17.50 -13.07
CA TYR A 71 5.39 -18.84 -12.53
C TYR A 71 4.19 -19.45 -11.81
N SER A 72 3.36 -18.64 -11.14
CA SER A 72 2.12 -19.13 -10.56
C SER A 72 1.07 -19.47 -11.61
N ASP A 73 1.03 -18.80 -12.78
CA ASP A 73 0.15 -19.16 -13.90
C ASP A 73 0.49 -20.55 -14.48
N ASN A 74 1.77 -20.95 -14.43
CA ASN A 74 2.29 -22.18 -15.04
C ASN A 74 2.59 -23.32 -14.05
N CYS A 75 2.21 -23.16 -12.77
CA CYS A 75 2.54 -24.14 -11.74
C CYS A 75 1.59 -25.36 -11.77
N THR A 76 2.17 -26.56 -11.72
CA THR A 76 1.45 -27.85 -11.74
C THR A 76 1.56 -28.62 -10.41
N SER A 77 1.84 -27.92 -9.30
CA SER A 77 2.02 -28.54 -7.99
C SER A 77 0.77 -29.31 -7.52
N ARG A 78 0.98 -30.42 -6.80
CA ARG A 78 -0.09 -31.23 -6.17
C ARG A 78 -0.98 -30.44 -5.19
N PHE A 79 -0.44 -29.35 -4.66
CA PHE A 79 -1.14 -28.51 -3.70
C PHE A 79 -2.06 -27.48 -4.37
N GLY A 80 -2.03 -27.38 -5.70
CA GLY A 80 -2.72 -26.37 -6.49
C GLY A 80 -1.75 -25.43 -7.22
N ARG A 81 -2.28 -24.61 -8.12
CA ARG A 81 -1.48 -23.76 -9.01
C ARG A 81 -1.01 -22.49 -8.30
N ARG A 82 -1.90 -21.81 -7.57
CA ARG A 82 -1.59 -20.54 -6.88
C ARG A 82 -1.06 -20.72 -5.46
N ARG A 83 -1.54 -21.77 -4.79
CA ARG A 83 -1.37 -21.98 -3.34
C ARG A 83 0.08 -22.05 -2.87
N PRO A 84 1.04 -22.71 -3.56
CA PRO A 84 2.43 -22.75 -3.12
C PRO A 84 3.08 -21.36 -3.01
N PHE A 85 2.75 -20.44 -3.91
CA PHE A 85 3.28 -19.07 -3.91
C PHE A 85 2.68 -18.23 -2.77
N ILE A 86 1.39 -18.41 -2.49
CA ILE A 86 0.72 -17.77 -1.36
C ILE A 86 1.34 -18.24 -0.04
N THR A 87 1.53 -19.56 0.15
CA THR A 87 2.17 -20.10 1.36
C THR A 87 3.61 -19.63 1.52
N ALA A 88 4.40 -19.66 0.44
CA ALA A 88 5.78 -19.19 0.46
C ALA A 88 5.88 -17.70 0.78
N GLY A 89 5.02 -16.86 0.17
CA GLY A 89 4.93 -15.43 0.47
C GLY A 89 4.56 -15.18 1.94
N ALA A 90 3.55 -15.86 2.48
CA ALA A 90 3.14 -15.72 3.88
C ALA A 90 4.24 -16.16 4.86
N GLY A 91 4.95 -17.25 4.55
CA GLY A 91 6.11 -17.71 5.33
C GLY A 91 7.26 -16.71 5.31
N LEU A 92 7.57 -16.13 4.15
CA LEU A 92 8.59 -15.10 4.02
C LEU A 92 8.21 -13.81 4.76
N VAL A 93 6.93 -13.39 4.73
CA VAL A 93 6.45 -12.26 5.55
C VAL A 93 6.67 -12.55 7.04
N ALA A 94 6.35 -13.77 7.50
CA ALA A 94 6.57 -14.14 8.90
C ALA A 94 8.05 -14.08 9.31
N VAL A 95 8.94 -14.59 8.46
CA VAL A 95 10.40 -14.50 8.68
C VAL A 95 10.87 -13.04 8.68
N ALA A 96 10.42 -12.24 7.72
CA ALA A 96 10.81 -10.84 7.58
C ALA A 96 10.38 -10.00 8.79
N VAL A 97 9.12 -10.14 9.21
CA VAL A 97 8.58 -9.44 10.38
C VAL A 97 9.29 -9.87 11.67
N PHE A 98 9.64 -11.16 11.78
CA PHE A 98 10.47 -11.63 12.89
C PHE A 98 11.86 -10.98 12.90
N LEU A 99 12.55 -10.94 11.76
CA LEU A 99 13.85 -10.28 11.63
C LEU A 99 13.79 -8.80 12.00
N ILE A 100 12.75 -8.08 11.55
CA ILE A 100 12.54 -6.66 11.86
C ILE A 100 12.28 -6.48 13.36
N GLY A 101 11.39 -7.30 13.95
CA GLY A 101 11.04 -7.22 15.37
C GLY A 101 12.22 -7.51 16.30
N PHE A 102 13.07 -8.47 15.94
CA PHE A 102 14.24 -8.88 16.72
C PHE A 102 15.55 -8.26 16.24
N ALA A 103 15.51 -7.23 15.37
CA ALA A 103 16.72 -6.63 14.81
C ALA A 103 17.69 -6.13 15.89
N ALA A 104 17.17 -5.53 16.96
CA ALA A 104 17.97 -5.06 18.10
C ALA A 104 18.63 -6.21 18.88
N ASP A 105 17.91 -7.31 19.12
CA ASP A 105 18.44 -8.46 19.86
C ASP A 105 19.45 -9.24 19.03
N LEU A 106 19.17 -9.44 17.74
CA LEU A 106 20.07 -10.11 16.81
C LEU A 106 21.34 -9.28 16.60
N GLY A 107 21.22 -7.96 16.50
CA GLY A 107 22.37 -7.06 16.45
C GLY A 107 23.21 -7.14 17.73
N HIS A 108 22.57 -7.16 18.90
CA HIS A 108 23.26 -7.31 20.17
C HIS A 108 23.96 -8.68 20.30
N ALA A 109 23.27 -9.77 19.96
CA ALA A 109 23.85 -11.13 19.94
C ALA A 109 25.01 -11.25 18.95
N ALA A 110 24.94 -10.52 17.83
CA ALA A 110 26.03 -10.42 16.85
C ALA A 110 27.17 -9.51 17.32
N GLY A 111 27.04 -8.82 18.45
CA GLY A 111 28.08 -8.05 19.14
C GLY A 111 27.93 -6.53 19.09
N ASP A 112 26.74 -5.99 18.79
CA ASP A 112 26.46 -4.55 18.97
C ASP A 112 26.42 -4.21 20.47
N SER A 113 26.97 -3.04 20.83
CA SER A 113 26.97 -2.57 22.22
C SER A 113 25.55 -2.20 22.69
N LEU A 114 25.25 -2.49 23.96
CA LEU A 114 24.01 -2.06 24.62
C LEU A 114 23.96 -0.54 24.89
N GLY A 115 25.11 0.14 24.84
CA GLY A 115 25.24 1.57 25.10
C GLY A 115 24.82 2.49 23.94
N LYS A 116 24.90 3.81 24.18
CA LYS A 116 24.64 4.87 23.20
C LYS A 116 25.77 4.90 22.15
N GLY A 117 25.64 4.09 21.10
CA GLY A 117 26.55 4.04 19.95
C GLY A 117 25.84 3.55 18.68
N PRO A 118 26.47 3.67 17.50
CA PRO A 118 25.93 3.10 16.27
C PRO A 118 25.78 1.58 16.41
N LYS A 119 24.63 1.04 16.00
CA LYS A 119 24.30 -0.39 16.02
C LYS A 119 24.27 -0.95 14.60
N PRO A 120 25.44 -1.09 13.93
CA PRO A 120 25.50 -1.40 12.51
C PRO A 120 24.92 -2.78 12.19
N ARG A 121 25.07 -3.76 13.09
CA ARG A 121 24.57 -5.12 12.87
C ARG A 121 23.05 -5.17 12.99
N ALA A 122 22.47 -4.48 13.99
CA ALA A 122 21.03 -4.32 14.10
C ALA A 122 20.43 -3.62 12.87
N ILE A 123 21.09 -2.57 12.37
CA ILE A 123 20.67 -1.87 11.15
C ILE A 123 20.72 -2.81 9.94
N ALA A 124 21.79 -3.60 9.79
CA ALA A 124 21.90 -4.57 8.69
C ALA A 124 20.78 -5.62 8.72
N VAL A 125 20.49 -6.19 9.90
CA VAL A 125 19.38 -7.15 10.09
C VAL A 125 18.04 -6.51 9.75
N PHE A 126 17.79 -5.27 10.21
CA PHE A 126 16.58 -4.52 9.89
C PHE A 126 16.43 -4.29 8.38
N VAL A 127 17.49 -3.84 7.69
CA VAL A 127 17.46 -3.58 6.25
C VAL A 127 17.19 -4.86 5.47
N VAL A 128 17.87 -5.96 5.81
CA VAL A 128 17.63 -7.27 5.17
C VAL A 128 16.19 -7.72 5.40
N GLY A 129 15.70 -7.65 6.65
CA GLY A 129 14.32 -7.99 6.98
C GLY A 129 13.31 -7.14 6.21
N PHE A 130 13.56 -5.84 6.09
CA PHE A 130 12.73 -4.90 5.34
C PHE A 130 12.66 -5.26 3.84
N TRP A 131 13.79 -5.57 3.21
CA TRP A 131 13.82 -6.01 1.80
C TRP A 131 13.11 -7.34 1.57
N ILE A 132 13.27 -8.30 2.49
CA ILE A 132 12.55 -9.57 2.43
C ILE A 132 11.05 -9.32 2.56
N LEU A 133 10.63 -8.41 3.46
CA LEU A 133 9.22 -8.05 3.65
C LEU A 133 8.60 -7.51 2.37
N ASP A 134 9.27 -6.59 1.67
CA ASP A 134 8.79 -6.02 0.41
C ASP A 134 8.65 -7.08 -0.69
N VAL A 135 9.66 -7.95 -0.85
CA VAL A 135 9.60 -9.08 -1.79
C VAL A 135 8.46 -10.03 -1.43
N ALA A 136 8.32 -10.38 -0.15
CA ALA A 136 7.31 -11.31 0.34
C ALA A 136 5.88 -10.77 0.16
N ASN A 137 5.67 -9.48 0.44
CA ASN A 137 4.38 -8.81 0.25
C ASN A 137 3.97 -8.82 -1.23
N ASN A 138 4.89 -8.50 -2.13
CA ASN A 138 4.64 -8.55 -3.57
C ASN A 138 4.37 -9.99 -4.06
N MET A 139 5.09 -10.98 -3.53
CA MET A 139 4.88 -12.39 -3.80
C MET A 139 3.54 -12.91 -3.27
N LEU A 140 3.03 -12.35 -2.17
CA LEU A 140 1.76 -12.77 -1.57
C LEU A 140 0.56 -12.12 -2.28
N GLN A 141 0.61 -10.81 -2.51
CA GLN A 141 -0.53 -10.04 -3.05
C GLN A 141 -0.93 -10.46 -4.46
N GLY A 142 0.05 -10.63 -5.36
CA GLY A 142 -0.21 -10.95 -6.77
C GLY A 142 -1.00 -12.26 -6.93
N PRO A 143 -0.49 -13.41 -6.46
CA PRO A 143 -1.18 -14.68 -6.44
C PRO A 143 -2.51 -14.66 -5.69
N CYS A 144 -2.64 -13.95 -4.57
CA CYS A 144 -3.92 -13.83 -3.86
C CYS A 144 -4.99 -13.15 -4.73
N ARG A 145 -4.64 -12.07 -5.43
CA ARG A 145 -5.56 -11.39 -6.37
C ARG A 145 -5.89 -12.26 -7.57
N ALA A 146 -4.89 -12.92 -8.15
CA ALA A 146 -5.10 -13.86 -9.25
C ALA A 146 -5.98 -15.04 -8.83
N PHE A 147 -5.82 -15.53 -7.60
CA PHE A 147 -6.64 -16.61 -7.05
C PHE A 147 -8.10 -16.17 -6.84
N LEU A 148 -8.34 -14.95 -6.34
CA LEU A 148 -9.69 -14.36 -6.29
C LEU A 148 -10.33 -14.21 -7.67
N ALA A 149 -9.51 -13.87 -8.68
CA ALA A 149 -9.94 -13.77 -10.06
C ALA A 149 -10.31 -15.14 -10.64
N ASP A 150 -9.47 -16.16 -10.40
CA ASP A 150 -9.71 -17.55 -10.80
C ASP A 150 -11.02 -18.09 -10.18
N LEU A 151 -11.26 -17.82 -8.89
CA LEU A 151 -12.49 -18.23 -8.17
C LEU A 151 -13.76 -17.53 -8.68
N SER A 152 -13.63 -16.36 -9.31
CA SER A 152 -14.76 -15.63 -9.89
C SER A 152 -15.24 -16.26 -11.20
N GLY A 153 -14.49 -17.19 -11.80
CA GLY A 153 -14.90 -17.99 -12.94
C GLY A 153 -15.30 -17.17 -14.17
N GLY A 154 -14.62 -16.05 -14.42
CA GLY A 154 -14.92 -15.14 -15.53
C GLY A 154 -16.22 -14.32 -15.37
N ASN A 155 -16.95 -14.47 -14.27
CA ASN A 155 -18.16 -13.69 -14.01
C ASN A 155 -17.78 -12.29 -13.52
N ALA A 156 -18.05 -11.27 -14.33
CA ALA A 156 -17.69 -9.88 -14.02
C ALA A 156 -18.33 -9.35 -12.73
N ARG A 157 -19.57 -9.78 -12.43
CA ARG A 157 -20.24 -9.43 -11.17
C ARG A 157 -19.54 -10.03 -9.96
N LYS A 158 -19.21 -11.33 -9.99
CA LYS A 158 -18.47 -11.98 -8.90
C LYS A 158 -17.08 -11.36 -8.74
N MET A 159 -16.40 -11.05 -9.83
CA MET A 159 -15.09 -10.38 -9.84
C MET A 159 -15.14 -9.01 -9.16
N SER A 160 -16.16 -8.20 -9.49
CA SER A 160 -16.34 -6.89 -8.87
C SER A 160 -16.62 -7.01 -7.38
N THR A 161 -17.45 -7.97 -6.96
CA THR A 161 -17.71 -8.24 -5.53
C THR A 161 -16.44 -8.70 -4.81
N ALA A 162 -15.67 -9.61 -5.41
CA ALA A 162 -14.43 -10.12 -4.84
C ALA A 162 -13.40 -8.99 -4.62
N ASN A 163 -13.18 -8.12 -5.61
CA ASN A 163 -12.26 -6.99 -5.48
C ASN A 163 -12.73 -5.93 -4.46
N ALA A 164 -14.04 -5.74 -4.33
CA ALA A 164 -14.60 -4.86 -3.31
C ALA A 164 -14.42 -5.44 -1.89
N LEU A 165 -14.66 -6.74 -1.69
CA LEU A 165 -14.38 -7.41 -0.41
C LEU A 165 -12.88 -7.41 -0.09
N PHE A 166 -12.03 -7.60 -1.09
CA PHE A 166 -10.58 -7.46 -0.94
C PHE A 166 -10.21 -6.07 -0.42
N SER A 167 -10.76 -5.01 -1.03
CA SER A 167 -10.54 -3.63 -0.60
C SER A 167 -11.09 -3.36 0.81
N PHE A 168 -12.25 -3.95 1.16
CA PHE A 168 -12.82 -3.87 2.51
C PHE A 168 -11.89 -4.48 3.56
N PHE A 169 -11.40 -5.69 3.33
CA PHE A 169 -10.48 -6.35 4.27
C PHE A 169 -9.11 -5.68 4.34
N MET A 170 -8.63 -5.07 3.25
CA MET A 170 -7.47 -4.16 3.34
C MET A 170 -7.75 -2.99 4.29
N ALA A 171 -8.93 -2.40 4.21
CA ALA A 171 -9.34 -1.31 5.09
C ALA A 171 -9.39 -1.73 6.58
N VAL A 172 -9.93 -2.93 6.84
CA VAL A 172 -9.91 -3.53 8.19
C VAL A 172 -8.48 -3.75 8.67
N GLY A 173 -7.61 -4.27 7.82
CA GLY A 173 -6.18 -4.43 8.11
C GLY A 173 -5.50 -3.12 8.47
N ASN A 174 -5.75 -2.05 7.70
CA ASN A 174 -5.21 -0.71 7.98
C ASN A 174 -5.69 -0.18 9.34
N VAL A 175 -6.99 -0.28 9.65
CA VAL A 175 -7.53 0.15 10.95
C VAL A 175 -6.91 -0.63 12.09
N LEU A 176 -6.80 -1.96 11.97
CA LEU A 176 -6.15 -2.80 12.98
C LEU A 176 -4.67 -2.44 13.13
N GLY A 177 -3.98 -2.13 12.04
CA GLY A 177 -2.58 -1.69 12.05
C GLY A 177 -2.38 -0.36 12.78
N TYR A 178 -3.17 0.66 12.45
CA TYR A 178 -3.13 1.95 13.13
C TYR A 178 -3.53 1.85 14.61
N ALA A 179 -4.55 1.04 14.92
CA ALA A 179 -5.00 0.82 16.29
C ALA A 179 -3.95 0.05 17.11
N ALA A 180 -3.39 -1.03 16.58
CA ALA A 180 -2.40 -1.84 17.27
C ALA A 180 -1.13 -1.07 17.59
N GLY A 181 -0.64 -0.25 16.65
CA GLY A 181 0.52 0.58 16.93
C GLY A 181 0.21 1.77 17.85
N SER A 182 -1.06 2.15 18.03
CA SER A 182 -1.47 3.17 19.02
C SER A 182 -1.58 2.65 20.45
N TYR A 183 -1.70 1.33 20.62
CA TYR A 183 -1.85 0.75 21.94
C TYR A 183 -0.48 0.45 22.56
N THR A 184 -0.15 1.09 23.68
CA THR A 184 1.20 1.06 24.28
C THR A 184 1.46 -0.09 25.27
N SER A 185 0.42 -0.85 25.62
CA SER A 185 0.48 -1.90 26.64
C SER A 185 0.40 -3.34 26.08
N LEU A 186 0.57 -3.55 24.76
CA LEU A 186 0.50 -4.89 24.14
C LEU A 186 1.62 -5.81 24.66
N TYR A 187 2.78 -5.25 25.03
CA TYR A 187 3.91 -6.00 25.59
C TYR A 187 3.56 -6.77 26.88
N LYS A 188 2.49 -6.40 27.60
CA LYS A 188 2.03 -7.12 28.79
C LYS A 188 1.46 -8.51 28.47
N ILE A 189 0.92 -8.70 27.26
CA ILE A 189 0.39 -9.98 26.80
C ILE A 189 1.54 -10.96 26.51
N PHE A 190 2.68 -10.44 26.03
CA PHE A 190 3.87 -11.20 25.70
C PHE A 190 5.08 -10.68 26.50
N PRO A 191 5.19 -10.98 27.80
CA PRO A 191 6.22 -10.41 28.67
C PRO A 191 7.66 -10.78 28.24
N PHE A 192 7.83 -11.87 27.48
CA PHE A 192 9.12 -12.26 26.89
C PHE A 192 9.62 -11.32 25.78
N SER A 193 8.79 -10.41 25.29
CA SER A 193 9.16 -9.43 24.25
C SER A 193 10.15 -8.36 24.75
N LYS A 194 10.17 -8.11 26.06
CA LYS A 194 11.09 -7.18 26.72
C LYS A 194 12.44 -7.86 26.98
N THR A 195 13.51 -7.30 26.45
CA THR A 195 14.88 -7.82 26.60
C THR A 195 15.83 -6.72 27.03
N GLN A 196 17.08 -7.06 27.34
CA GLN A 196 18.10 -6.07 27.70
C GLN A 196 18.45 -5.11 26.55
N ALA A 197 18.26 -5.55 25.30
CA ALA A 197 18.57 -4.78 24.10
C ALA A 197 17.37 -3.99 23.53
N CYS A 198 16.15 -4.27 24.02
CA CYS A 198 14.89 -3.81 23.45
C CYS A 198 14.05 -3.13 24.54
N ASP A 199 13.81 -1.84 24.35
CA ASP A 199 13.03 -1.00 25.26
C ASP A 199 11.52 -1.34 25.23
N LEU A 200 10.73 -0.60 26.00
CA LEU A 200 9.27 -0.78 26.08
C LEU A 200 8.58 -0.66 24.71
N TYR A 201 9.02 0.29 23.89
CA TYR A 201 8.45 0.55 22.58
C TYR A 201 8.77 -0.57 21.60
N CYS A 202 10.02 -1.01 21.56
CA CYS A 202 10.47 -2.16 20.79
C CYS A 202 9.73 -3.45 21.23
N ALA A 203 9.52 -3.65 22.53
CA ALA A 203 8.78 -4.80 23.07
C ALA A 203 7.30 -4.76 22.64
N ASN A 204 6.69 -3.58 22.63
CA ASN A 204 5.32 -3.36 22.18
C ASN A 204 5.18 -3.64 20.67
N LEU A 205 6.14 -3.18 19.87
CA LEU A 205 6.19 -3.44 18.42
C LEU A 205 6.35 -4.93 18.11
N LYS A 206 7.26 -5.62 18.80
CA LYS A 206 7.40 -7.09 18.72
C LYS A 206 6.09 -7.80 19.02
N SER A 207 5.38 -7.36 20.05
CA SER A 207 4.10 -7.95 20.45
C SER A 207 3.03 -7.79 19.36
N CYS A 208 2.97 -6.61 18.72
CA CYS A 208 2.12 -6.39 17.55
C CYS A 208 2.49 -7.34 16.41
N PHE A 209 3.78 -7.50 16.11
CA PHE A 209 4.27 -8.39 15.06
C PHE A 209 3.94 -9.86 15.31
N PHE A 210 4.01 -10.35 16.55
CA PHE A 210 3.58 -11.71 16.88
C PHE A 210 2.09 -11.92 16.59
N ILE A 211 1.24 -10.97 16.97
CA ILE A 211 -0.20 -11.02 16.67
C ILE A 211 -0.41 -11.01 15.15
N SER A 212 0.29 -10.14 14.42
CA SER A 212 0.20 -10.06 12.96
C SER A 212 0.63 -11.37 12.27
N ILE A 213 1.74 -11.98 12.70
CA ILE A 213 2.20 -13.27 12.17
C ILE A 213 1.20 -14.37 12.47
N ALA A 214 0.70 -14.46 13.71
CA ALA A 214 -0.28 -15.45 14.10
C ALA A 214 -1.56 -15.33 13.24
N LEU A 215 -2.06 -14.11 13.07
CA LEU A 215 -3.22 -13.81 12.24
C LEU A 215 -2.97 -14.14 10.75
N LEU A 216 -1.82 -13.75 10.21
CA LEU A 216 -1.45 -14.03 8.82
C LEU A 216 -1.41 -15.53 8.55
N LEU A 217 -0.72 -16.30 9.39
CA LEU A 217 -0.57 -17.73 9.21
C LEU A 217 -1.90 -18.47 9.40
N THR A 218 -2.69 -18.12 10.43
CA THR A 218 -4.02 -18.74 10.62
C THR A 218 -4.96 -18.42 9.46
N MET A 219 -5.04 -17.17 9.02
CA MET A 219 -5.89 -16.81 7.87
C MET A 219 -5.42 -17.45 6.57
N THR A 220 -4.11 -17.54 6.35
CA THR A 220 -3.55 -18.20 5.15
C THR A 220 -3.87 -19.69 5.16
N VAL A 221 -3.63 -20.37 6.28
CA VAL A 221 -3.95 -21.80 6.43
C VAL A 221 -5.45 -22.03 6.24
N LEU A 222 -6.30 -21.21 6.89
CA LEU A 222 -7.74 -21.30 6.76
C LEU A 222 -8.19 -21.10 5.30
N ALA A 223 -7.70 -20.06 4.63
CA ALA A 223 -8.05 -19.78 3.24
C ALA A 223 -7.64 -20.92 2.31
N LEU A 224 -6.41 -21.42 2.43
CA LEU A 224 -5.89 -22.46 1.53
C LEU A 224 -6.49 -23.84 1.79
N THR A 225 -6.97 -24.12 3.01
CA THR A 225 -7.63 -25.38 3.36
C THR A 225 -9.12 -25.38 3.01
N LEU A 226 -9.83 -24.27 3.26
CA LEU A 226 -11.27 -24.16 3.00
C LEU A 226 -11.59 -23.92 1.52
N VAL A 227 -10.80 -23.09 0.83
CA VAL A 227 -11.10 -22.69 -0.53
C VAL A 227 -10.53 -23.71 -1.50
N ARG A 228 -11.36 -24.59 -2.04
CA ARG A 228 -10.95 -25.57 -3.05
C ARG A 228 -10.56 -24.86 -4.36
N GLU A 229 -9.33 -25.11 -4.80
CA GLU A 229 -8.90 -24.75 -6.15
C GLU A 229 -9.43 -25.84 -7.09
N THR A 230 -10.34 -25.48 -8.00
CA THR A 230 -10.77 -26.41 -9.05
C THR A 230 -9.57 -26.68 -9.96
N ALA A 231 -9.18 -27.96 -10.03
CA ALA A 231 -8.15 -28.45 -10.94
C ALA A 231 -8.48 -28.08 -12.40
N PRO A 232 -7.49 -28.00 -13.30
CA PRO A 232 -7.66 -27.40 -14.62
C PRO A 232 -8.78 -28.10 -15.38
N VAL A 233 -9.74 -27.34 -15.91
CA VAL A 233 -10.30 -27.71 -17.21
C VAL A 233 -9.09 -27.69 -18.13
N ALA A 234 -8.75 -28.84 -18.70
CA ALA A 234 -7.72 -28.93 -19.72
C ALA A 234 -7.90 -27.74 -20.67
N ALA A 235 -6.88 -26.90 -20.80
CA ALA A 235 -6.90 -25.91 -21.87
C ALA A 235 -7.26 -26.70 -23.15
N PRO A 236 -8.25 -26.24 -23.94
CA PRO A 236 -8.47 -26.85 -25.24
C PRO A 236 -7.12 -26.87 -25.92
N GLU A 237 -6.78 -28.04 -26.44
CA GLU A 237 -5.57 -28.40 -27.15
C GLU A 237 -5.09 -27.24 -28.04
N GLN A 238 -4.36 -26.28 -27.45
CA GLN A 238 -3.50 -25.39 -28.19
C GLN A 238 -2.30 -26.25 -28.50
N THR A 239 -2.49 -27.01 -29.57
CA THR A 239 -1.52 -27.59 -30.48
C THR A 239 -0.10 -27.49 -29.96
N ALA A 240 0.49 -28.67 -29.80
CA ALA A 240 1.90 -28.96 -29.58
C ALA A 240 2.83 -28.35 -30.66
N ALA A 241 2.82 -27.03 -30.82
CA ALA A 241 3.52 -26.27 -31.83
C ALA A 241 4.07 -24.96 -31.26
N ALA A 242 4.67 -25.02 -30.08
CA ALA A 242 5.83 -24.20 -29.79
C ALA A 242 6.68 -24.90 -28.75
N LYS A 243 7.73 -25.57 -29.21
CA LYS A 243 8.98 -25.66 -28.43
C LYS A 243 9.43 -24.22 -28.18
N LYS A 244 8.85 -23.52 -27.21
CA LYS A 244 9.34 -22.19 -26.83
C LYS A 244 10.67 -22.40 -26.15
N GLY A 245 11.73 -22.03 -26.87
CA GLY A 245 13.05 -21.85 -26.29
C GLY A 245 12.95 -20.97 -25.05
N LYS A 246 14.00 -20.99 -24.23
CA LYS A 246 14.14 -20.20 -22.99
C LYS A 246 14.04 -18.70 -23.27
N ILE A 247 12.86 -18.18 -23.58
CA ILE A 247 12.61 -16.75 -23.61
C ILE A 247 12.65 -16.33 -22.13
N PRO A 248 13.51 -15.38 -21.74
CA PRO A 248 13.51 -14.89 -20.36
C PRO A 248 12.11 -14.37 -20.02
N VAL A 249 11.68 -14.51 -18.77
CA VAL A 249 10.35 -14.08 -18.28
C VAL A 249 10.02 -12.65 -18.74
N PHE A 250 11.02 -11.76 -18.77
CA PHE A 250 10.88 -10.41 -19.29
C PHE A 250 10.60 -10.34 -20.80
N GLY A 251 11.20 -11.21 -21.62
CA GLY A 251 10.91 -11.30 -23.04
C GLY A 251 9.47 -11.72 -23.33
N GLU A 252 8.94 -12.68 -22.56
CA GLU A 252 7.51 -13.05 -22.67
C GLU A 252 6.59 -11.96 -22.12
N LEU A 253 6.98 -11.27 -21.03
CA LEU A 253 6.26 -10.11 -20.50
C LEU A 253 6.19 -8.98 -21.53
N PHE A 254 7.30 -8.65 -22.21
CA PHE A 254 7.33 -7.64 -23.27
C PHE A 254 6.53 -8.06 -24.50
N GLY A 255 6.52 -9.35 -24.84
CA GLY A 255 5.63 -9.90 -25.88
C GLY A 255 4.17 -9.72 -25.49
N ALA A 256 3.78 -10.19 -24.29
CA ALA A 256 2.43 -10.07 -23.78
C ALA A 256 1.95 -8.62 -23.67
N LEU A 257 2.84 -7.69 -23.28
CA LEU A 257 2.56 -6.25 -23.28
C LEU A 257 2.21 -5.73 -24.67
N LYS A 258 2.95 -6.14 -25.72
CA LYS A 258 2.68 -5.74 -27.10
C LYS A 258 1.36 -6.30 -27.62
N ASP A 259 1.01 -7.51 -27.19
CA ASP A 259 -0.22 -8.20 -27.61
C ASP A 259 -1.47 -7.74 -26.83
N LEU A 260 -1.33 -6.78 -25.90
CA LEU A 260 -2.47 -6.28 -25.13
C LEU A 260 -3.49 -5.53 -26.01
N PRO A 261 -4.80 -5.78 -25.81
CA PRO A 261 -5.83 -5.05 -26.53
C PRO A 261 -5.77 -3.57 -26.15
N ARG A 262 -6.19 -2.69 -27.07
CA ARG A 262 -6.26 -1.22 -26.87
C ARG A 262 -6.94 -0.83 -25.55
N THR A 263 -7.97 -1.59 -25.17
CA THR A 263 -8.69 -1.44 -23.90
C THR A 263 -7.80 -1.55 -22.65
N MET A 264 -6.86 -2.50 -22.64
CA MET A 264 -5.93 -2.68 -21.52
C MET A 264 -4.89 -1.54 -21.48
N TRP A 265 -4.40 -1.08 -22.61
CA TRP A 265 -3.50 0.09 -22.67
C TRP A 265 -4.14 1.36 -22.10
N ILE A 266 -5.41 1.60 -22.41
CA ILE A 266 -6.16 2.72 -21.83
C ILE A 266 -6.29 2.55 -20.30
N LEU A 267 -6.58 1.33 -19.83
CA LEU A 267 -6.67 1.02 -18.40
C LEU A 267 -5.33 1.31 -17.69
N LEU A 268 -4.21 0.88 -18.27
CA LEU A 268 -2.87 1.12 -17.74
C LEU A 268 -2.54 2.61 -17.69
N LEU A 269 -2.89 3.38 -18.73
CA LEU A 269 -2.67 4.83 -18.76
C LEU A 269 -3.47 5.57 -17.67
N VAL A 270 -4.77 5.26 -17.53
CA VAL A 270 -5.63 5.88 -16.51
C VAL A 270 -5.14 5.53 -15.11
N THR A 271 -4.72 4.27 -14.89
CA THR A 271 -4.14 3.80 -13.63
C THR A 271 -2.83 4.50 -13.32
N CYS A 272 -1.95 4.65 -14.31
CA CYS A 272 -0.68 5.35 -14.19
C CYS A 272 -0.86 6.79 -13.69
N LEU A 273 -1.73 7.56 -14.35
CA LEU A 273 -2.04 8.94 -13.94
C LEU A 273 -2.70 9.01 -12.56
N ASN A 274 -3.57 8.05 -12.23
CA ASN A 274 -4.18 7.98 -10.92
C ASN A 274 -3.14 7.70 -9.81
N TRP A 275 -2.13 6.87 -10.06
CA TRP A 275 -1.05 6.64 -9.09
C TRP A 275 -0.04 7.78 -9.01
N ILE A 276 0.18 8.53 -10.09
CA ILE A 276 0.90 9.83 -10.01
C ILE A 276 0.16 10.78 -9.05
N ALA A 277 -1.18 10.74 -9.02
CA ALA A 277 -1.96 11.56 -8.10
C ALA A 277 -1.89 11.11 -6.63
N TRP A 278 -2.01 9.80 -6.39
CA TRP A 278 -2.04 9.26 -5.03
C TRP A 278 -0.67 9.28 -4.35
N PHE A 279 0.40 9.05 -5.09
CA PHE A 279 1.69 8.79 -4.47
C PHE A 279 2.27 9.97 -3.67
N PRO A 280 2.20 11.24 -4.13
CA PRO A 280 2.58 12.40 -3.31
C PRO A 280 1.85 12.41 -1.96
N PHE A 281 0.53 12.20 -1.98
CA PHE A 281 -0.28 12.18 -0.78
C PHE A 281 0.15 11.05 0.17
N LEU A 282 0.29 9.82 -0.34
CA LEU A 282 0.72 8.67 0.48
C LEU A 282 2.14 8.81 1.04
N LEU A 283 3.01 9.62 0.41
CA LEU A 283 4.37 9.85 0.88
C LEU A 283 4.44 10.96 1.93
N PHE A 284 3.63 12.02 1.78
CA PHE A 284 3.77 13.26 2.52
C PHE A 284 2.55 13.66 3.36
N ASP A 285 1.49 12.87 3.44
CA ASP A 285 0.25 13.22 4.16
C ASP A 285 0.45 13.56 5.65
N THR A 286 1.17 12.71 6.37
CA THR A 286 1.45 12.84 7.80
C THR A 286 2.50 13.91 8.07
N ASP A 287 3.48 14.07 7.18
CA ASP A 287 4.43 15.17 7.21
C ASP A 287 3.73 16.52 6.93
N TRP A 288 2.81 16.56 5.96
CA TRP A 288 1.97 17.72 5.68
C TRP A 288 1.12 18.10 6.91
N MET A 289 0.54 17.13 7.60
CA MET A 289 -0.19 17.40 8.83
C MET A 289 0.72 17.95 9.94
N GLY A 290 1.94 17.41 10.08
CA GLY A 290 2.94 17.85 11.06
C GLY A 290 3.51 19.25 10.78
N ARG A 291 3.93 19.49 9.54
CA ARG A 291 4.67 20.67 9.11
C ARG A 291 3.76 21.79 8.61
N GLU A 292 2.85 21.47 7.69
CA GLU A 292 2.06 22.48 6.98
C GLU A 292 0.76 22.83 7.69
N VAL A 293 0.12 21.87 8.37
CA VAL A 293 -1.10 22.15 9.16
C VAL A 293 -0.73 22.61 10.56
N TYR A 294 0.06 21.82 11.28
CA TYR A 294 0.45 22.13 12.65
C TYR A 294 1.57 23.17 12.76
N GLY A 295 2.35 23.44 11.71
CA GLY A 295 3.44 24.41 11.76
C GLY A 295 4.68 23.91 12.51
N GLY A 296 4.76 22.61 12.78
CA GLY A 296 5.86 22.01 13.52
C GLY A 296 7.10 21.79 12.65
N GLN A 297 8.28 21.91 13.25
CA GLN A 297 9.53 21.46 12.64
C GLN A 297 9.86 20.05 13.09
N VAL A 298 10.52 19.26 12.25
CA VAL A 298 10.89 17.88 12.54
C VAL A 298 11.66 17.79 13.88
N GLY A 299 11.14 17.01 14.83
CA GLY A 299 11.71 16.86 16.17
C GLY A 299 11.19 17.86 17.21
N THR A 300 10.19 18.66 16.87
CA THR A 300 9.41 19.45 17.83
C THR A 300 8.15 18.70 18.26
N LYS A 301 7.69 18.94 19.50
CA LYS A 301 6.45 18.33 20.00
C LYS A 301 5.24 18.66 19.13
N LEU A 302 5.20 19.86 18.54
CA LEU A 302 4.10 20.30 17.70
C LEU A 302 4.03 19.50 16.39
N TYR A 303 5.20 19.19 15.80
CA TYR A 303 5.29 18.30 14.65
C TYR A 303 4.80 16.89 15.00
N ASP A 304 5.24 16.34 16.13
CA ASP A 304 4.82 15.01 16.58
C ASP A 304 3.31 14.94 16.83
N HIS A 305 2.71 15.99 17.43
CA HIS A 305 1.26 16.11 17.56
C HIS A 305 0.53 16.14 16.22
N GLY A 306 1.08 16.84 15.22
CA GLY A 306 0.50 16.88 13.89
C GLY A 306 0.61 15.53 13.17
N VAL A 307 1.75 14.85 13.27
CA VAL A 307 1.93 13.49 12.73
C VAL A 307 0.92 12.52 13.37
N ARG A 308 0.73 12.57 14.69
CA ARG A 308 -0.30 11.77 15.39
C ARG A 308 -1.71 12.07 14.88
N ALA A 309 -2.03 13.34 14.68
CA ALA A 309 -3.32 13.74 14.11
C ALA A 309 -3.48 13.26 12.65
N GLY A 310 -2.39 13.22 11.88
CA GLY A 310 -2.36 12.65 10.54
C GLY A 310 -2.62 11.14 10.54
N ALA A 311 -2.00 10.40 11.47
CA ALA A 311 -2.26 8.97 11.66
C ALA A 311 -3.72 8.68 12.05
N LEU A 312 -4.31 9.51 12.92
CA LEU A 312 -5.76 9.47 13.19
C LEU A 312 -6.58 9.73 11.91
N GLY A 313 -6.18 10.71 11.11
CA GLY A 313 -6.77 10.97 9.79
C GLY A 313 -6.73 9.74 8.89
N LEU A 314 -5.60 9.05 8.80
CA LEU A 314 -5.43 7.81 8.03
C LEU A 314 -6.28 6.64 8.55
N MET A 315 -6.49 6.56 9.87
CA MET A 315 -7.42 5.60 10.45
C MET A 315 -8.86 5.90 10.02
N ILE A 316 -9.29 7.16 10.08
CA ILE A 316 -10.62 7.58 9.61
C ILE A 316 -10.77 7.35 8.09
N ASN A 317 -9.74 7.68 7.32
CA ASN A 317 -9.67 7.37 5.89
C ASN A 317 -9.91 5.88 5.64
N SER A 318 -9.26 5.00 6.41
CA SER A 318 -9.41 3.54 6.31
C SER A 318 -10.82 3.07 6.69
N ILE A 319 -11.47 3.70 7.67
CA ILE A 319 -12.87 3.40 8.01
C ILE A 319 -13.78 3.75 6.82
N VAL A 320 -13.63 4.96 6.25
CA VAL A 320 -14.43 5.38 5.09
C VAL A 320 -14.14 4.51 3.87
N LEU A 321 -12.88 4.16 3.62
CA LEU A 321 -12.44 3.21 2.59
C LEU A 321 -13.19 1.86 2.71
N GLY A 322 -13.31 1.33 3.93
CA GLY A 322 -14.04 0.09 4.19
C GLY A 322 -15.51 0.22 3.78
N PHE A 323 -16.24 1.20 4.30
CA PHE A 323 -17.65 1.38 3.94
C PHE A 323 -17.86 1.72 2.47
N ALA A 324 -17.00 2.56 1.89
CA ALA A 324 -17.05 2.92 0.48
C ALA A 324 -16.81 1.72 -0.42
N SER A 325 -15.89 0.80 -0.06
CA SER A 325 -15.62 -0.39 -0.87
C SER A 325 -16.81 -1.35 -0.94
N LEU A 326 -17.57 -1.50 0.15
CA LEU A 326 -18.87 -2.20 0.11
C LEU A 326 -19.88 -1.46 -0.79
N GLY A 327 -19.91 -0.13 -0.72
CA GLY A 327 -20.73 0.73 -1.59
C GLY A 327 -20.42 0.62 -3.08
N VAL A 328 -19.14 0.43 -3.44
CA VAL A 328 -18.70 0.23 -4.84
C VAL A 328 -19.43 -0.95 -5.48
N GLN A 329 -19.71 -2.02 -4.73
CA GLN A 329 -20.45 -3.18 -5.24
C GLN A 329 -21.87 -2.83 -5.72
N PHE A 330 -22.53 -1.88 -5.06
CA PHE A 330 -23.88 -1.44 -5.42
C PHE A 330 -23.87 -0.51 -6.62
N LEU A 331 -22.90 0.40 -6.70
CA LEU A 331 -22.78 1.37 -7.79
C LEU A 331 -22.22 0.73 -9.08
N ALA A 332 -21.36 -0.28 -8.96
CA ALA A 332 -20.75 -0.99 -10.09
C ALA A 332 -21.69 -2.00 -10.77
N ARG A 333 -22.92 -2.21 -10.27
CA ARG A 333 -23.91 -3.14 -10.86
C ARG A 333 -24.30 -2.84 -12.32
N ARG A 334 -24.02 -1.63 -12.80
CA ARG A 334 -24.22 -1.28 -14.22
C ARG A 334 -22.86 -0.98 -14.86
N PRO A 335 -22.43 -1.70 -15.90
CA PRO A 335 -21.10 -1.51 -16.51
C PRO A 335 -20.89 -0.10 -17.07
N ARG A 336 -21.95 0.53 -17.59
CA ARG A 336 -21.93 1.95 -18.01
C ARG A 336 -21.68 2.95 -16.87
N ARG A 337 -21.86 2.55 -15.61
CA ARG A 337 -21.60 3.39 -14.43
C ARG A 337 -20.16 3.26 -13.92
N VAL A 338 -19.42 2.21 -14.27
CA VAL A 338 -18.05 1.99 -13.79
C VAL A 338 -17.11 3.11 -14.24
N LYS A 339 -17.14 3.49 -15.53
CA LYS A 339 -16.34 4.61 -16.03
C LYS A 339 -16.73 5.96 -15.40
N LYS A 340 -18.03 6.17 -15.19
CA LYS A 340 -18.55 7.41 -14.56
C LYS A 340 -18.13 7.50 -13.10
N LEU A 341 -18.19 6.37 -12.39
CA LEU A 341 -17.76 6.26 -11.00
C LEU A 341 -16.26 6.54 -10.89
N TRP A 342 -15.43 5.85 -11.68
CA TRP A 342 -13.98 6.06 -11.62
C TRP A 342 -13.58 7.49 -12.02
N GLY A 343 -14.15 8.02 -13.11
CA GLY A 343 -13.94 9.41 -13.50
C GLY A 343 -14.37 10.39 -12.39
N GLY A 344 -15.56 10.21 -11.82
CA GLY A 344 -16.10 11.07 -10.76
C GLY A 344 -15.25 11.06 -9.49
N VAL A 345 -14.77 9.89 -9.05
CA VAL A 345 -13.89 9.84 -7.86
C VAL A 345 -12.49 10.37 -8.13
N ASN A 346 -11.99 10.29 -9.37
CA ASN A 346 -10.73 10.96 -9.74
C ASN A 346 -10.86 12.49 -9.69
N PHE A 347 -12.02 13.04 -10.09
CA PHE A 347 -12.29 14.46 -9.86
C PHE A 347 -12.41 14.79 -8.37
N LEU A 348 -13.05 13.93 -7.58
CA LEU A 348 -13.10 14.10 -6.12
C LEU A 348 -11.69 14.10 -5.52
N LEU A 349 -10.82 13.19 -5.95
CA LEU A 349 -9.40 13.16 -5.57
C LEU A 349 -8.71 14.47 -5.95
N ALA A 350 -8.89 14.97 -7.18
CA ALA A 350 -8.31 16.22 -7.63
C ALA A 350 -8.74 17.41 -6.76
N VAL A 351 -10.03 17.50 -6.43
CA VAL A 351 -10.57 18.53 -5.53
C VAL A 351 -9.98 18.39 -4.13
N CYS A 352 -9.92 17.18 -3.58
CA CYS A 352 -9.34 16.96 -2.25
C CYS A 352 -7.86 17.36 -2.21
N LEU A 353 -7.07 16.97 -3.21
CA LEU A 353 -5.66 17.35 -3.30
C LEU A 353 -5.51 18.87 -3.45
N ALA A 354 -6.35 19.55 -4.24
CA ALA A 354 -6.34 21.01 -4.33
C ALA A 354 -6.74 21.69 -2.99
N MET A 355 -7.68 21.10 -2.25
CA MET A 355 -8.13 21.60 -0.95
C MET A 355 -7.03 21.55 0.12
N THR A 356 -6.00 20.71 -0.03
CA THR A 356 -4.83 20.73 0.87
C THR A 356 -4.14 22.10 0.88
N VAL A 357 -4.07 22.78 -0.28
CA VAL A 357 -3.51 24.14 -0.40
C VAL A 357 -4.36 25.14 0.39
N LEU A 358 -5.69 25.04 0.27
CA LEU A 358 -6.59 25.91 1.03
C LEU A 358 -6.43 25.70 2.54
N ILE A 359 -6.39 24.45 2.99
CA ILE A 359 -6.22 24.10 4.41
C ILE A 359 -4.88 24.61 4.92
N THR A 360 -3.79 24.46 4.17
CA THR A 360 -2.49 25.01 4.55
C THR A 360 -2.52 26.53 4.64
N LYS A 361 -3.16 27.22 3.68
CA LYS A 361 -3.29 28.69 3.72
C LYS A 361 -4.15 29.17 4.90
N LEU A 362 -5.20 28.44 5.26
CA LEU A 362 -6.00 28.72 6.46
C LEU A 362 -5.21 28.44 7.74
N ALA A 363 -4.39 27.39 7.76
CA ALA A 363 -3.49 27.08 8.86
C ALA A 363 -2.46 28.20 9.06
N GLU A 364 -1.82 28.67 7.99
CA GLU A 364 -0.88 29.79 8.00
C GLU A 364 -1.51 31.07 8.56
N ARG A 365 -2.72 31.43 8.08
CA ARG A 365 -3.46 32.64 8.56
C ARG A 365 -3.87 32.54 10.02
N GLY A 366 -4.15 31.33 10.50
CA GLY A 366 -4.54 31.07 11.88
C GLY A 366 -3.38 31.01 12.87
N ARG A 367 -2.13 31.11 12.41
CA ARG A 367 -0.95 31.07 13.29
C ARG A 367 -0.73 32.43 13.97
N PRO A 368 -0.49 32.46 15.29
CA PRO A 368 -0.13 33.69 15.99
C PRO A 368 1.17 34.28 15.44
N ALA A 369 1.21 35.60 15.25
CA ALA A 369 2.38 36.33 14.73
C ALA A 369 3.66 36.18 15.58
N SER A 370 3.53 35.70 16.83
CA SER A 370 4.62 35.45 17.77
C SER A 370 5.31 34.08 17.61
N GLY A 371 4.97 33.28 16.59
CA GLY A 371 5.61 31.98 16.35
C GLY A 371 5.30 30.93 17.44
N ALA A 372 4.21 31.13 18.19
CA ALA A 372 3.87 30.29 19.32
C ALA A 372 3.53 28.85 18.89
N THR A 373 3.98 27.90 19.72
CA THR A 373 3.82 26.44 19.66
C THR A 373 2.38 25.94 19.83
N ALA A 374 1.40 26.76 19.47
CA ALA A 374 -0.01 26.46 19.65
C ALA A 374 -0.53 25.56 18.50
N PRO A 375 -1.40 24.57 18.81
CA PRO A 375 -2.04 23.76 17.79
C PRO A 375 -2.93 24.62 16.86
N PRO A 376 -3.19 24.15 15.62
CA PRO A 376 -3.98 24.89 14.65
C PRO A 376 -5.42 25.10 15.16
N PRO A 377 -6.13 26.13 14.66
CA PRO A 377 -7.54 26.34 14.99
C PRO A 377 -8.36 25.07 14.77
N VAL A 378 -9.33 24.81 15.66
CA VAL A 378 -10.14 23.58 15.63
C VAL A 378 -10.78 23.37 14.25
N GLY A 379 -11.26 24.44 13.60
CA GLY A 379 -11.83 24.37 12.25
C GLY A 379 -10.86 23.87 11.17
N VAL A 380 -9.58 24.26 11.25
CA VAL A 380 -8.54 23.81 10.30
C VAL A 380 -8.21 22.34 10.54
N LYS A 381 -8.07 21.93 11.81
CA LYS A 381 -7.84 20.53 12.17
C LYS A 381 -9.00 19.63 11.72
N VAL A 382 -10.23 20.04 11.98
CA VAL A 382 -11.44 19.32 11.54
C VAL A 382 -11.47 19.26 10.02
N GLY A 383 -11.21 20.36 9.32
CA GLY A 383 -11.12 20.39 7.85
C GLY A 383 -10.10 19.40 7.29
N ALA A 384 -8.90 19.32 7.89
CA ALA A 384 -7.89 18.34 7.51
C ALA A 384 -8.35 16.89 7.74
N LEU A 385 -8.91 16.58 8.91
CA LEU A 385 -9.43 15.23 9.20
C LEU A 385 -10.61 14.85 8.31
N THR A 386 -11.49 15.79 7.97
CA THR A 386 -12.57 15.58 7.01
C THR A 386 -12.03 15.30 5.61
N LEU A 387 -10.96 16.00 5.19
CA LEU A 387 -10.29 15.71 3.92
C LEU A 387 -9.73 14.28 3.90
N PHE A 388 -9.03 13.85 4.95
CA PHE A 388 -8.58 12.46 5.10
C PHE A 388 -9.75 11.47 4.99
N ALA A 389 -10.85 11.73 5.69
CA ALA A 389 -12.04 10.88 5.65
C ALA A 389 -12.60 10.76 4.22
N VAL A 390 -12.81 11.89 3.53
CA VAL A 390 -13.37 11.93 2.17
C VAL A 390 -12.46 11.20 1.17
N LEU A 391 -11.13 11.32 1.32
CA LEU A 391 -10.16 10.58 0.50
C LEU A 391 -10.28 9.06 0.62
N GLY A 392 -10.96 8.51 1.63
CA GLY A 392 -11.23 7.08 1.71
C GLY A 392 -12.11 6.57 0.56
N ILE A 393 -12.99 7.42 0.03
CA ILE A 393 -13.91 7.10 -1.07
C ILE A 393 -13.15 6.85 -2.40
N PRO A 394 -12.34 7.80 -2.91
CA PRO A 394 -11.57 7.55 -4.14
C PRO A 394 -10.54 6.42 -3.96
N LEU A 395 -10.02 6.22 -2.75
CA LEU A 395 -9.08 5.14 -2.47
C LEU A 395 -9.76 3.76 -2.60
N ALA A 396 -11.02 3.63 -2.16
CA ALA A 396 -11.81 2.41 -2.31
C ALA A 396 -11.98 1.99 -3.77
N VAL A 397 -12.27 2.97 -4.63
CA VAL A 397 -12.39 2.73 -6.06
C VAL A 397 -11.04 2.37 -6.68
N THR A 398 -9.97 3.05 -6.27
CA THR A 398 -8.60 2.83 -6.76
C THR A 398 -8.12 1.40 -6.48
N TYR A 399 -8.44 0.85 -5.31
CA TYR A 399 -8.06 -0.53 -4.95
C TYR A 399 -8.96 -1.62 -5.52
N SER A 400 -10.10 -1.27 -6.11
CA SER A 400 -11.10 -2.24 -6.58
C SER A 400 -11.25 -2.25 -8.10
N ILE A 401 -11.57 -1.10 -8.71
CA ILE A 401 -11.99 -1.02 -10.11
C ILE A 401 -10.88 -1.39 -11.10
N PRO A 402 -9.64 -0.87 -10.99
CA PRO A 402 -8.58 -1.18 -11.95
C PRO A 402 -8.27 -2.68 -12.00
N PHE A 403 -8.20 -3.33 -10.83
CA PHE A 403 -7.94 -4.76 -10.71
C PHE A 403 -9.10 -5.60 -11.25
N ALA A 404 -10.35 -5.22 -10.94
CA ALA A 404 -11.51 -5.89 -11.49
C ALA A 404 -11.55 -5.79 -13.03
N LEU A 405 -11.28 -4.62 -13.60
CA LEU A 405 -11.26 -4.41 -15.05
C LEU A 405 -10.11 -5.17 -15.71
N ALA A 406 -8.92 -5.18 -15.12
CA ALA A 406 -7.78 -5.95 -15.63
C ALA A 406 -8.09 -7.45 -15.67
N SER A 407 -8.70 -7.99 -14.61
CA SER A 407 -9.09 -9.41 -14.59
C SER A 407 -10.20 -9.74 -15.60
N ILE A 408 -11.18 -8.86 -15.78
CA ILE A 408 -12.27 -9.01 -16.79
C ILE A 408 -11.71 -8.96 -18.22
N PHE A 409 -10.79 -8.03 -18.50
CA PHE A 409 -10.19 -7.93 -19.82
C PHE A 409 -9.24 -9.09 -20.11
N SER A 410 -8.49 -9.56 -19.10
CA SER A 410 -7.61 -10.73 -19.19
C SER A 410 -8.38 -12.03 -19.43
N SER A 411 -9.54 -12.22 -18.80
CA SER A 411 -10.34 -13.44 -19.01
C SER A 411 -10.84 -13.54 -20.45
N ASN A 412 -11.02 -12.40 -21.13
CA ASN A 412 -11.50 -12.36 -22.50
C ASN A 412 -10.37 -12.50 -23.54
N SER A 413 -9.12 -12.14 -23.19
CA SER A 413 -7.97 -12.18 -24.09
C SER A 413 -7.16 -13.48 -24.00
N GLY A 414 -7.50 -14.40 -23.08
CA GLY A 414 -6.76 -15.65 -22.87
C GLY A 414 -5.36 -15.47 -22.27
N SER A 415 -4.98 -14.25 -21.89
CA SER A 415 -3.74 -13.98 -21.16
C SER A 415 -3.87 -14.48 -19.73
N GLY A 416 -2.77 -15.01 -19.16
CA GLY A 416 -2.75 -15.46 -17.77
C GLY A 416 -3.22 -14.36 -16.81
N GLN A 417 -4.09 -14.72 -15.84
CA GLN A 417 -4.61 -13.78 -14.85
C GLN A 417 -3.48 -13.19 -14.00
N GLY A 418 -2.50 -14.01 -13.61
CA GLY A 418 -1.35 -13.57 -12.83
C GLY A 418 -0.47 -12.59 -13.61
N LEU A 419 -0.16 -12.91 -14.87
CA LEU A 419 0.63 -12.04 -15.75
C LEU A 419 -0.06 -10.68 -15.99
N SER A 420 -1.37 -10.69 -16.26
CA SER A 420 -2.12 -9.46 -16.55
C SER A 420 -2.24 -8.53 -15.34
N LEU A 421 -2.41 -9.11 -14.14
CA LEU A 421 -2.35 -8.36 -12.88
C LEU A 421 -0.93 -7.84 -12.59
N GLY A 422 0.11 -8.62 -12.92
CA GLY A 422 1.50 -8.18 -12.84
C GLY A 422 1.79 -6.99 -13.76
N VAL A 423 1.24 -6.99 -14.98
CA VAL A 423 1.32 -5.85 -15.90
C VAL A 423 0.58 -4.63 -15.36
N LEU A 424 -0.60 -4.79 -14.78
CA LEU A 424 -1.31 -3.69 -14.12
C LEU A 424 -0.45 -3.08 -13.01
N ASN A 425 0.29 -3.90 -12.25
CA ASN A 425 1.19 -3.41 -11.23
C ASN A 425 2.34 -2.56 -11.78
N LEU A 426 2.80 -2.79 -13.02
CA LEU A 426 3.77 -1.92 -13.68
C LEU A 426 3.24 -0.49 -13.82
N ALA A 427 1.96 -0.33 -14.17
CA ALA A 427 1.30 0.96 -14.23
C ALA A 427 1.11 1.61 -12.84
N ILE A 428 1.38 0.89 -11.76
CA ILE A 428 1.37 1.42 -10.39
C ILE A 428 2.78 1.82 -9.97
N VAL A 429 3.73 0.89 -10.04
CA VAL A 429 5.09 1.09 -9.49
C VAL A 429 5.94 2.07 -10.30
N ILE A 430 5.76 2.14 -11.62
CA ILE A 430 6.52 3.08 -12.46
C ILE A 430 6.21 4.53 -12.05
N PRO A 431 4.94 4.98 -11.94
CA PRO A 431 4.59 6.25 -11.33
C PRO A 431 5.20 6.48 -9.95
N GLN A 432 5.15 5.48 -9.08
CA GLN A 432 5.68 5.60 -7.72
C GLN A 432 7.19 5.91 -7.74
N MET A 433 7.95 5.22 -8.59
CA MET A 433 9.38 5.49 -8.76
C MET A 433 9.63 6.89 -9.33
N VAL A 434 8.89 7.28 -10.38
CA VAL A 434 9.03 8.60 -11.01
C VAL A 434 8.75 9.71 -10.00
N VAL A 435 7.64 9.61 -9.26
CA VAL A 435 7.29 10.63 -8.26
C VAL A 435 8.27 10.61 -7.08
N SER A 436 8.71 9.45 -6.60
CA SER A 436 9.70 9.36 -5.51
C SER A 436 11.01 10.08 -5.84
N VAL A 437 11.46 9.97 -7.09
CA VAL A 437 12.71 10.62 -7.54
C VAL A 437 12.48 12.09 -7.87
N ALA A 438 11.33 12.42 -8.46
CA ALA A 438 11.02 13.78 -8.92
C ALA A 438 10.57 14.70 -7.78
N SER A 439 9.95 14.19 -6.71
CA SER A 439 9.34 15.03 -5.67
C SER A 439 10.35 15.89 -4.93
N GLY A 440 11.54 15.36 -4.61
CA GLY A 440 12.59 16.13 -3.92
C GLY A 440 13.04 17.37 -4.69
N PRO A 441 13.59 17.22 -5.90
CA PRO A 441 13.97 18.35 -6.75
C PRO A 441 12.80 19.30 -7.04
N TRP A 442 11.59 18.76 -7.19
CA TRP A 442 10.39 19.55 -7.43
C TRP A 442 10.01 20.42 -6.24
N ASP A 443 10.06 19.88 -5.02
CA ASP A 443 9.74 20.62 -3.81
C ASP A 443 10.78 21.73 -3.55
N GLU A 444 12.05 21.49 -3.89
CA GLU A 444 13.12 22.51 -3.81
C GLU A 444 12.89 23.69 -4.77
N LEU A 445 12.42 23.42 -6.00
CA LEU A 445 12.13 24.45 -7.00
C LEU A 445 10.99 25.40 -6.57
N PHE A 446 10.09 24.94 -5.71
CA PHE A 446 8.92 25.70 -5.25
C PHE A 446 9.01 26.16 -3.79
N GLY A 447 10.22 26.27 -3.23
CA GLY A 447 10.46 26.89 -1.92
C GLY A 447 10.41 25.95 -0.72
N GLY A 448 10.42 24.63 -0.93
CA GLY A 448 10.58 23.61 0.11
C GLY A 448 9.32 23.37 0.95
N GLY A 449 8.45 22.47 0.49
CA GLY A 449 7.25 22.01 1.20
C GLY A 449 6.51 20.94 0.39
N ASN A 450 5.42 20.38 0.93
CA ASN A 450 4.74 19.23 0.32
C ASN A 450 3.64 19.61 -0.69
N LEU A 451 3.26 20.89 -0.72
CA LEU A 451 2.16 21.40 -1.55
C LEU A 451 2.37 21.27 -3.07
N PRO A 452 3.58 21.55 -3.63
CA PRO A 452 3.81 21.43 -5.06
C PRO A 452 3.52 20.01 -5.58
N ALA A 453 3.94 18.99 -4.82
CA ALA A 453 3.67 17.60 -5.14
C ALA A 453 2.15 17.28 -5.11
N PHE A 454 1.39 17.87 -4.18
CA PHE A 454 -0.07 17.71 -4.13
C PHE A 454 -0.79 18.40 -5.30
N VAL A 455 -0.30 19.54 -5.76
CA VAL A 455 -0.85 20.23 -6.94
C VAL A 455 -0.62 19.41 -8.21
N VAL A 456 0.58 18.87 -8.40
CA VAL A 456 0.86 17.94 -9.51
C VAL A 456 -0.10 16.74 -9.43
N GLY A 457 -0.30 16.20 -8.23
CA GLY A 457 -1.24 15.12 -8.03
C GLY A 457 -2.69 15.51 -8.36
N ALA A 458 -3.12 16.71 -8.01
CA ALA A 458 -4.45 17.22 -8.35
C ALA A 458 -4.67 17.32 -9.86
N VAL A 459 -3.68 17.83 -10.60
CA VAL A 459 -3.72 17.90 -12.07
C VAL A 459 -3.76 16.49 -12.67
N ALA A 460 -2.90 15.58 -12.21
CA ALA A 460 -2.86 14.20 -12.69
C ALA A 460 -4.19 13.47 -12.43
N ALA A 461 -4.82 13.69 -11.27
CA ALA A 461 -6.13 13.14 -10.93
C ALA A 461 -7.23 13.69 -11.87
N ALA A 462 -7.24 14.98 -12.15
CA ALA A 462 -8.21 15.58 -13.07
C ALA A 462 -8.07 15.02 -14.49
N VAL A 463 -6.83 14.92 -15.00
CA VAL A 463 -6.54 14.32 -16.31
C VAL A 463 -6.95 12.85 -16.34
N SER A 464 -6.62 12.07 -15.30
CA SER A 464 -7.06 10.67 -15.15
C SER A 464 -8.59 10.56 -15.15
N GLY A 465 -9.29 11.49 -14.50
CA GLY A 465 -10.75 11.58 -14.48
C GLY A 465 -11.34 11.80 -15.88
N ILE A 466 -10.81 12.76 -16.64
CA ILE A 466 -11.23 13.05 -18.02
C ILE A 466 -11.00 11.81 -18.91
N LEU A 467 -9.80 11.23 -18.87
CA LEU A 467 -9.47 10.05 -19.69
C LEU A 467 -10.34 8.84 -19.33
N SER A 468 -10.65 8.64 -18.05
CA SER A 468 -11.55 7.58 -17.61
C SER A 468 -12.97 7.76 -18.20
N LEU A 469 -13.50 8.99 -18.24
CA LEU A 469 -14.84 9.25 -18.79
C LEU A 469 -14.90 9.10 -20.32
N VAL A 470 -13.87 9.57 -21.01
CA VAL A 470 -13.81 9.69 -22.47
C VAL A 470 -13.34 8.40 -23.12
N MET A 471 -12.25 7.81 -22.62
CA MET A 471 -11.54 6.73 -23.30
C MET A 471 -11.81 5.35 -22.72
N LEU A 472 -12.20 5.22 -21.45
CA LEU A 472 -12.39 3.92 -20.83
C LEU A 472 -13.62 3.19 -21.41
N PRO A 473 -13.44 2.03 -22.05
CA PRO A 473 -14.56 1.27 -22.60
C PRO A 473 -15.42 0.69 -21.47
N SER A 474 -16.74 0.59 -21.71
CA SER A 474 -17.62 -0.06 -20.75
C SER A 474 -17.40 -1.57 -20.79
N PRO A 475 -17.37 -2.28 -19.65
CA PRO A 475 -17.34 -3.73 -19.65
C PRO A 475 -18.54 -4.30 -20.43
N PRO A 476 -18.40 -5.47 -21.08
CA PRO A 476 -19.53 -6.16 -21.69
C PRO A 476 -20.63 -6.41 -20.65
N ASP A 477 -21.90 -6.27 -21.04
CA ASP A 477 -23.02 -6.66 -20.18
C ASP A 477 -22.98 -8.19 -19.96
N ASP A 478 -23.16 -8.65 -18.72
CA ASP A 478 -23.17 -10.08 -18.34
C ASP A 478 -24.10 -10.94 -19.24
N VAL A 479 -25.18 -10.33 -19.75
CA VAL A 479 -26.18 -10.96 -20.63
C VAL A 479 -25.64 -11.18 -22.06
N ALA A 480 -24.76 -10.29 -22.54
CA ALA A 480 -24.13 -10.43 -23.85
C ALA A 480 -23.01 -11.48 -23.82
N ALA A 481 -22.26 -11.59 -22.71
CA ALA A 481 -21.25 -12.63 -22.51
C ALA A 481 -21.89 -14.04 -22.44
N ALA A 482 -23.00 -14.18 -21.71
CA ALA A 482 -23.76 -15.44 -21.66
C ALA A 482 -24.37 -15.82 -23.03
N LYS A 483 -24.83 -14.83 -23.82
CA LYS A 483 -25.30 -15.05 -25.20
C LYS A 483 -24.16 -15.43 -26.16
N ALA A 484 -22.99 -14.81 -26.05
CA ALA A 484 -21.83 -15.16 -26.87
C ALA A 484 -21.33 -16.59 -26.59
N MET A 485 -21.36 -17.02 -25.32
CA MET A 485 -20.99 -18.39 -24.94
C MET A 485 -22.04 -19.44 -25.33
N THR A 486 -23.32 -19.07 -25.47
CA THR A 486 -24.38 -19.99 -25.93
C THR A 486 -24.50 -20.06 -27.45
N VAL A 487 -24.10 -19.02 -28.18
CA VAL A 487 -24.14 -19.01 -29.66
C VAL A 487 -22.89 -19.65 -30.29
N GLY A 488 -21.76 -19.73 -29.58
CA GLY A 488 -20.53 -20.39 -30.06
C GLY A 488 -20.48 -21.91 -29.89
N GLY A 489 -21.58 -22.56 -29.47
CA GLY A 489 -21.64 -23.99 -29.13
C GLY A 489 -22.40 -24.88 -30.12
N PHE A 490 -22.82 -24.33 -31.27
CA PHE A 490 -23.43 -25.12 -32.35
C PHE A 490 -22.90 -24.61 -33.68
N HIS A 491 -21.81 -25.20 -34.15
CA HIS A 491 -21.62 -25.61 -35.55
C HIS A 491 -20.44 -26.56 -35.68
#